data_AF-A0A7Y7ZEK0-F1
#
_entry.id   AF-A0A7Y7ZEK0-F1
#
_cell.length_a   1.000
_cell.length_b   1.000
_cell.length_c   1.000
_cell.angle_alpha   90.00
_cell.angle_beta   90.00
_cell.angle_gamma   90.00
#
_symmetry.space_group_name_H-M   'P 1'
#
loop_
_entity.id
_entity.type
_entity.pdbx_description
1 polymer ?
#
loop_
_entity_poly.entity_id
_entity_poly.type
_entity_poly.pdbx_seq_one_letter_code
_entity_poly.pdbx_strand_id
1 'polypeptide(L)'
;MQFCTVEEAKEYVVALTNKARSLEEINSTIDHYQEMFESAHSEESRTLWLDELEKLKAWKSSDDFKQGNYPQGIDELILEVIEWRAMVYAFQHVETKNNPFKDSGFYAQWHLGSIYGVFTIIGKLVSKDKRDNSLRRLWELTSPLMFSNGACTKEEIDYINAAMEIKSGIFTNENSKALLFRNKLVSHNEAMPVVRWSDVDNDLRLLIRMWSLLVSWSSFGLFEPFRSDEQAFLGLDSMFEATEINELKSKRQCYFEIVKGWSKCYANSGIEDPGRGAFSTLSVTAKIVHA
;
A
#
# COMPACT_ATOMS: atom_id res chain seq x y z
N MET A 1 -10.68 -17.83 6.62
CA MET A 1 -9.83 -17.73 7.82
C MET A 1 -10.62 -16.94 8.86
N GLN A 2 -10.66 -17.42 10.10
CA GLN A 2 -11.31 -16.74 11.22
C GLN A 2 -10.28 -16.74 12.35
N PHE A 3 -9.91 -15.57 12.87
CA PHE A 3 -8.92 -15.46 13.94
C PHE A 3 -9.58 -15.78 15.29
N CYS A 4 -8.85 -16.46 16.15
CA CYS A 4 -9.30 -16.83 17.49
C CYS A 4 -9.04 -15.70 18.50
N THR A 5 -8.02 -14.85 18.25
CA THR A 5 -7.64 -13.74 19.13
C THR A 5 -7.34 -12.45 18.35
N VAL A 6 -7.33 -11.32 19.06
CA VAL A 6 -6.94 -10.02 18.50
C VAL A 6 -5.45 -10.01 18.15
N GLU A 7 -4.63 -10.66 18.97
CA GLU A 7 -3.18 -10.77 18.79
C GLU A 7 -2.84 -11.52 17.50
N GLU A 8 -3.50 -12.66 17.24
CA GLU A 8 -3.33 -13.43 16.00
C GLU A 8 -3.67 -12.58 14.76
N ALA A 9 -4.77 -11.81 14.84
CA ALA A 9 -5.16 -10.91 13.76
C ALA A 9 -4.13 -9.78 13.54
N LYS A 10 -3.55 -9.23 14.61
CA LYS A 10 -2.50 -8.20 14.52
C LYS A 10 -1.21 -8.75 13.93
N GLU A 11 -0.77 -9.93 14.37
CA GLU A 11 0.39 -10.63 13.79
C GLU A 11 0.19 -10.91 12.30
N TYR A 12 -1.00 -11.35 11.91
CA TYR A 12 -1.36 -11.55 10.51
C TYR A 12 -1.30 -10.24 9.69
N VAL A 13 -1.80 -9.12 10.24
CA VAL A 13 -1.65 -7.80 9.61
C VAL A 13 -0.17 -7.49 9.40
N VAL A 14 0.64 -7.54 10.46
CA VAL A 14 2.08 -7.24 10.40
C VAL A 14 2.81 -8.12 9.37
N ALA A 15 2.50 -9.42 9.32
CA ALA A 15 3.12 -10.34 8.38
C ALA A 15 2.80 -10.01 6.91
N LEU A 16 1.59 -9.51 6.62
CA LEU A 16 1.19 -9.13 5.27
C LEU A 16 1.59 -7.70 4.88
N THR A 17 1.67 -6.78 5.84
CA THR A 17 2.10 -5.39 5.60
C THR A 17 3.62 -5.31 5.41
N ASN A 18 4.39 -5.82 6.38
CA ASN A 18 5.84 -5.66 6.43
C ASN A 18 6.58 -6.64 5.51
N LYS A 19 5.97 -7.81 5.30
CA LYS A 19 6.45 -8.92 4.45
C LYS A 19 7.93 -9.29 4.53
N ALA A 20 8.59 -8.99 5.65
CA ALA A 20 9.68 -9.83 6.09
C ALA A 20 9.04 -11.14 6.57
N ARG A 21 9.05 -12.18 5.72
CA ARG A 21 9.31 -13.51 6.27
C ARG A 21 10.76 -13.81 5.95
N SER A 22 11.61 -13.62 6.93
CA SER A 22 12.95 -14.17 6.96
C SER A 22 12.90 -15.67 6.62
N LEU A 23 14.03 -16.21 6.15
CA LEU A 23 14.16 -17.66 5.92
C LEU A 23 13.75 -18.45 7.19
N GLU A 24 14.04 -17.90 8.37
CA GLU A 24 13.67 -18.44 9.67
C GLU A 24 12.15 -18.45 9.90
N GLU A 25 11.43 -17.38 9.56
CA GLU A 25 9.97 -17.34 9.67
C GLU A 25 9.28 -18.26 8.67
N ILE A 26 9.85 -18.43 7.47
CA ILE A 26 9.35 -19.41 6.48
C ILE A 26 9.56 -20.83 7.00
N ASN A 27 10.74 -21.11 7.58
CA ASN A 27 11.01 -22.41 8.19
C ASN A 27 10.08 -22.69 9.37
N SER A 28 9.92 -21.71 10.26
CA SER A 28 9.01 -21.82 11.40
C SER A 28 7.55 -22.00 10.96
N THR A 29 7.11 -21.34 9.88
CA THR A 29 5.76 -21.57 9.33
C THR A 29 5.63 -22.95 8.70
N ILE A 30 6.65 -23.45 8.01
CA ILE A 30 6.68 -24.82 7.48
C ILE A 30 6.54 -25.82 8.63
N ASP A 31 7.30 -25.63 9.70
CA ASP A 31 7.27 -26.50 10.88
C ASP A 31 5.88 -26.44 11.56
N HIS A 32 5.29 -25.26 11.67
CA HIS A 32 3.94 -25.09 12.19
C HIS A 32 2.87 -25.76 11.32
N TYR A 33 2.89 -25.58 10.00
CA TYR A 33 1.92 -26.24 9.09
C TYR A 33 2.10 -27.76 9.06
N GLN A 34 3.33 -28.24 9.21
CA GLN A 34 3.65 -29.65 9.39
C GLN A 34 3.02 -30.18 10.69
N GLU A 35 3.14 -29.47 11.81
CA GLU A 35 2.51 -29.82 13.09
C GLU A 35 0.98 -29.79 13.01
N MET A 36 0.39 -28.80 12.32
CA MET A 36 -1.05 -28.69 12.11
C MET A 36 -1.61 -29.81 11.20
N PHE A 37 -0.83 -30.27 10.22
CA PHE A 37 -1.14 -31.43 9.39
C PHE A 37 -1.12 -32.74 10.21
N GLU A 38 -0.10 -32.90 11.06
CA GLU A 38 0.10 -34.08 11.90
C GLU A 38 -0.96 -34.18 13.00
N SER A 39 -1.35 -33.04 13.58
CA SER A 39 -2.36 -32.93 14.65
C SER A 39 -3.81 -32.76 14.14
N ALA A 40 -4.03 -32.75 12.81
CA ALA A 40 -5.38 -32.61 12.24
C ALA A 40 -6.28 -33.82 12.60
N HIS A 41 -7.47 -33.52 13.13
CA HIS A 41 -8.45 -34.52 13.58
C HIS A 41 -9.48 -34.90 12.49
N SER A 42 -9.44 -34.25 11.32
CA SER A 42 -10.32 -34.51 10.19
C SER A 42 -9.55 -34.53 8.87
N GLU A 43 -10.05 -35.32 7.91
CA GLU A 43 -9.46 -35.46 6.58
C GLU A 43 -9.45 -34.13 5.80
N GLU A 44 -10.49 -33.30 5.98
CA GLU A 44 -10.59 -31.97 5.37
C GLU A 44 -9.52 -31.01 5.91
N SER A 45 -9.32 -30.98 7.24
CA SER A 45 -8.27 -30.15 7.83
C SER A 45 -6.88 -30.64 7.44
N ARG A 46 -6.67 -31.96 7.38
CA ARG A 46 -5.41 -32.55 6.92
C ARG A 46 -5.11 -32.18 5.46
N THR A 47 -6.12 -32.20 4.59
CA THR A 47 -5.98 -31.82 3.18
C THR A 47 -5.65 -30.34 3.02
N LEU A 48 -6.30 -29.47 3.80
CA LEU A 48 -6.02 -28.02 3.79
C LEU A 48 -4.58 -27.72 4.22
N TRP A 49 -4.12 -28.29 5.33
CA TRP A 49 -2.76 -28.02 5.83
C TRP A 49 -1.69 -28.61 4.93
N LEU A 50 -1.95 -29.74 4.29
CA LEU A 50 -1.05 -30.31 3.29
C LEU A 50 -0.89 -29.39 2.08
N ASP A 51 -1.99 -28.86 1.54
CA ASP A 51 -1.99 -27.94 0.39
C ASP A 51 -1.23 -26.63 0.70
N GLU A 52 -1.46 -26.04 1.87
CA GLU A 52 -0.74 -24.83 2.30
C GLU A 52 0.76 -25.08 2.57
N LEU A 53 1.10 -26.24 3.13
CA LEU A 53 2.49 -26.68 3.33
C LEU A 53 3.21 -26.89 1.99
N GLU A 54 2.56 -27.55 1.03
CA GLU A 54 3.12 -27.81 -0.30
C GLU A 54 3.33 -26.51 -1.09
N LYS A 55 2.35 -25.59 -1.07
CA LYS A 55 2.50 -24.26 -1.68
C LYS A 55 3.69 -23.50 -1.10
N LEU A 56 3.86 -23.51 0.23
CA LEU A 56 4.94 -22.81 0.90
C LEU A 56 6.31 -23.43 0.60
N LYS A 57 6.42 -24.77 0.58
CA LYS A 57 7.64 -25.49 0.18
C LYS A 57 7.98 -25.25 -1.31
N ALA A 58 6.99 -25.27 -2.19
CA ALA A 58 7.16 -24.97 -3.62
C ALA A 58 7.62 -23.52 -3.83
N TRP A 59 7.05 -22.56 -3.13
CA TRP A 59 7.47 -21.17 -3.21
C TRP A 59 8.89 -20.95 -2.66
N LYS A 60 9.24 -21.52 -1.49
CA LYS A 60 10.60 -21.45 -0.91
C LYS A 60 11.67 -22.03 -1.85
N SER A 61 11.32 -23.03 -2.65
CA SER A 61 12.24 -23.68 -3.59
C SER A 61 12.28 -23.03 -4.98
N SER A 62 11.43 -22.03 -5.22
CA SER A 62 11.35 -21.29 -6.49
C SER A 62 12.59 -20.45 -6.76
N ASP A 63 12.86 -20.21 -8.03
CA ASP A 63 13.96 -19.33 -8.44
C ASP A 63 13.69 -17.87 -8.06
N ASP A 64 12.41 -17.47 -7.98
CA ASP A 64 12.02 -16.17 -7.46
C ASP A 64 12.48 -15.98 -6.01
N PHE A 65 12.29 -17.00 -5.15
CA PHE A 65 12.75 -16.94 -3.76
C PHE A 65 14.28 -16.89 -3.65
N LYS A 66 14.99 -17.72 -4.42
CA LYS A 66 16.46 -17.77 -4.43
C LYS A 66 17.11 -16.49 -4.96
N GLN A 67 16.41 -15.77 -5.84
CA GLN A 67 16.85 -14.50 -6.40
C GLN A 67 16.45 -13.29 -5.56
N GLY A 68 15.73 -13.50 -4.45
CA GLY A 68 15.20 -12.42 -3.63
C GLY A 68 14.04 -11.65 -4.27
N ASN A 69 13.40 -12.23 -5.31
CA ASN A 69 12.16 -11.71 -5.90
C ASN A 69 10.97 -12.08 -4.99
N TYR A 70 11.00 -11.57 -3.77
CA TYR A 70 9.88 -11.72 -2.85
C TYR A 70 8.69 -10.94 -3.42
N PRO A 71 7.46 -11.47 -3.34
CA PRO A 71 6.32 -10.67 -3.75
C PRO A 71 6.26 -9.44 -2.84
N GLN A 72 5.85 -8.27 -3.33
CA GLN A 72 5.88 -7.03 -2.54
C GLN A 72 4.92 -7.06 -1.34
N GLY A 73 5.30 -6.43 -0.22
CA GLY A 73 4.43 -6.19 0.94
C GLY A 73 3.36 -5.14 0.64
N ILE A 74 2.27 -5.12 1.42
CA ILE A 74 1.27 -4.04 1.27
C ILE A 74 1.91 -2.67 1.56
N ASP A 75 2.83 -2.60 2.54
CA ASP A 75 3.54 -1.36 2.85
C ASP A 75 4.39 -0.91 1.67
N GLU A 76 5.16 -1.81 1.07
CA GLU A 76 5.99 -1.49 -0.10
C GLU A 76 5.15 -0.96 -1.26
N LEU A 77 4.01 -1.61 -1.55
CA LEU A 77 3.08 -1.14 -2.58
C LEU A 77 2.54 0.26 -2.27
N ILE A 78 2.10 0.50 -1.03
CA ILE A 78 1.58 1.81 -0.61
C ILE A 78 2.66 2.89 -0.69
N LEU A 79 3.86 2.62 -0.18
CA LEU A 79 4.97 3.57 -0.19
C LEU A 79 5.44 3.85 -1.62
N GLU A 80 5.51 2.83 -2.48
CA GLU A 80 5.87 2.98 -3.89
C GLU A 80 4.87 3.86 -4.65
N VAL A 81 3.55 3.64 -4.45
CA VAL A 81 2.54 4.47 -5.13
C VAL A 81 2.56 5.92 -4.64
N ILE A 82 2.81 6.14 -3.34
CA ILE A 82 2.96 7.49 -2.77
C ILE A 82 4.19 8.17 -3.37
N GLU A 83 5.33 7.50 -3.46
CA GLU A 83 6.56 8.04 -4.06
C GLU A 83 6.38 8.44 -5.52
N TRP A 84 5.84 7.54 -6.34
CA TRP A 84 5.57 7.84 -7.75
C TRP A 84 4.65 9.05 -7.90
N ARG A 85 3.57 9.07 -7.13
CA ARG A 85 2.59 10.14 -7.21
C ARG A 85 3.12 11.46 -6.68
N ALA A 86 3.96 11.46 -5.64
CA ALA A 86 4.62 12.66 -5.11
C ALA A 86 5.60 13.26 -6.12
N MET A 87 6.36 12.42 -6.83
CA MET A 87 7.24 12.88 -7.91
C MET A 87 6.45 13.50 -9.05
N VAL A 88 5.37 12.83 -9.51
CA VAL A 88 4.49 13.40 -10.53
C VAL A 88 3.85 14.70 -10.04
N TYR A 89 3.41 14.76 -8.78
CA TYR A 89 2.83 15.96 -8.19
C TYR A 89 3.82 17.13 -8.23
N ALA A 90 5.09 16.90 -7.91
CA ALA A 90 6.12 17.94 -7.99
C ALA A 90 6.22 18.53 -9.40
N PHE A 91 6.38 17.67 -10.42
CA PHE A 91 6.49 18.12 -11.82
C PHE A 91 5.21 18.74 -12.39
N GLN A 92 4.04 18.49 -11.79
CA GLN A 92 2.79 19.15 -12.17
C GLN A 92 2.66 20.59 -11.65
N HIS A 93 3.37 20.91 -10.57
CA HIS A 93 3.17 22.14 -9.81
C HIS A 93 4.42 23.04 -9.78
N VAL A 94 5.45 22.69 -10.53
CA VAL A 94 6.64 23.51 -10.75
C VAL A 94 6.75 23.80 -12.23
N GLU A 95 6.84 25.09 -12.56
CA GLU A 95 7.16 25.51 -13.93
C GLU A 95 8.67 25.43 -14.12
N THR A 96 9.09 24.54 -15.03
CA THR A 96 10.50 24.40 -15.39
C THR A 96 10.76 25.09 -16.73
N LYS A 97 11.90 25.75 -16.86
CA LYS A 97 12.38 26.42 -18.07
C LYS A 97 12.52 25.43 -19.23
N ASN A 98 13.05 24.24 -18.92
CA ASN A 98 13.15 23.13 -19.85
C ASN A 98 11.89 22.26 -19.77
N ASN A 99 11.49 21.62 -20.87
CA ASN A 99 10.34 20.71 -20.89
C ASN A 99 10.75 19.27 -21.25
N PRO A 100 11.56 18.60 -20.41
CA PRO A 100 12.13 17.30 -20.76
C PRO A 100 11.07 16.22 -21.02
N PHE A 101 9.89 16.31 -20.40
CA PHE A 101 8.79 15.37 -20.63
C PHE A 101 8.15 15.47 -22.02
N LYS A 102 8.31 16.61 -22.71
CA LYS A 102 7.89 16.77 -24.11
C LYS A 102 9.05 16.53 -25.07
N ASP A 103 10.23 16.99 -24.69
CA ASP A 103 11.37 17.10 -25.60
C ASP A 103 12.24 15.83 -25.61
N SER A 104 12.14 14.97 -24.60
CA SER A 104 12.94 13.74 -24.47
C SER A 104 12.08 12.50 -24.30
N GLY A 105 12.31 11.52 -25.18
CA GLY A 105 11.63 10.22 -25.12
C GLY A 105 11.87 9.47 -23.81
N PHE A 106 13.05 9.61 -23.20
CA PHE A 106 13.36 8.98 -21.92
C PHE A 106 12.46 9.49 -20.79
N TYR A 107 12.34 10.81 -20.64
CA TYR A 107 11.50 11.41 -19.60
C TYR A 107 10.01 11.20 -19.86
N ALA A 108 9.60 11.24 -21.14
CA ALA A 108 8.23 10.88 -21.52
C ALA A 108 7.89 9.42 -21.14
N GLN A 109 8.80 8.49 -21.39
CA GLN A 109 8.65 7.08 -20.99
C GLN A 109 8.66 6.89 -19.48
N TRP A 110 9.53 7.59 -18.75
CA TRP A 110 9.53 7.59 -17.29
C TRP A 110 8.19 8.08 -16.73
N HIS A 111 7.66 9.18 -17.28
CA HIS A 111 6.38 9.73 -16.85
C HIS A 111 5.23 8.76 -17.14
N LEU A 112 5.18 8.18 -18.34
CA LEU A 112 4.18 7.17 -18.68
C LEU A 112 4.31 5.91 -17.81
N GLY A 113 5.53 5.48 -17.55
CA GLY A 113 5.85 4.36 -16.64
C GLY A 113 5.35 4.62 -15.22
N SER A 114 5.51 5.86 -14.71
CA SER A 114 4.97 6.24 -13.39
C SER A 114 3.44 6.13 -13.33
N ILE A 115 2.73 6.55 -14.39
CA ILE A 115 1.26 6.42 -14.49
C ILE A 115 0.85 4.94 -14.45
N TYR A 116 1.52 4.10 -15.24
CA TYR A 116 1.25 2.67 -15.27
C TYR A 116 1.56 1.99 -13.94
N GLY A 117 2.66 2.38 -13.30
CA GLY A 117 3.03 1.92 -11.96
C GLY A 117 1.94 2.22 -10.94
N VAL A 118 1.51 3.48 -10.85
CA VAL A 118 0.44 3.91 -9.92
C VAL A 118 -0.86 3.12 -10.15
N PHE A 119 -1.32 3.01 -11.40
CA PHE A 119 -2.61 2.35 -11.68
C PHE A 119 -2.53 0.84 -11.47
N THR A 120 -1.38 0.23 -11.74
CA THR A 120 -1.15 -1.19 -11.48
C THR A 120 -1.13 -1.48 -9.99
N ILE A 121 -0.46 -0.65 -9.19
CA ILE A 121 -0.42 -0.81 -7.73
C ILE A 121 -1.82 -0.66 -7.12
N ILE A 122 -2.60 0.36 -7.53
CA ILE A 122 -4.00 0.49 -7.12
C ILE A 122 -4.77 -0.80 -7.42
N GLY A 123 -4.62 -1.34 -8.63
CA GLY A 123 -5.23 -2.61 -9.04
C GLY A 123 -4.81 -3.82 -8.18
N LYS A 124 -3.54 -3.91 -7.77
CA LYS A 124 -3.04 -4.96 -6.87
C LYS A 124 -3.67 -4.83 -5.47
N LEU A 125 -3.69 -3.62 -4.91
CA LEU A 125 -4.21 -3.36 -3.56
C LEU A 125 -5.69 -3.69 -3.42
N VAL A 126 -6.48 -3.49 -4.48
CA VAL A 126 -7.93 -3.73 -4.48
C VAL A 126 -8.35 -5.01 -5.19
N SER A 127 -7.41 -5.92 -5.48
CA SER A 127 -7.70 -7.16 -6.18
C SER A 127 -8.83 -7.94 -5.51
N LYS A 128 -9.75 -8.42 -6.36
CA LYS A 128 -10.94 -9.20 -5.98
C LYS A 128 -10.65 -10.70 -5.95
N ASP A 129 -9.46 -11.12 -6.39
CA ASP A 129 -9.06 -12.52 -6.33
C ASP A 129 -8.77 -12.91 -4.87
N LYS A 130 -9.50 -13.89 -4.36
CA LYS A 130 -9.37 -14.37 -2.98
C LYS A 130 -8.01 -15.03 -2.70
N ARG A 131 -7.21 -15.32 -3.73
CA ARG A 131 -5.86 -15.89 -3.59
C ARG A 131 -4.81 -14.80 -3.35
N ASP A 132 -5.09 -13.57 -3.75
CA ASP A 132 -4.16 -12.46 -3.60
C ASP A 132 -4.11 -12.00 -2.13
N ASN A 133 -2.93 -11.58 -1.68
CA ASN A 133 -2.76 -10.92 -0.39
C ASN A 133 -2.96 -9.40 -0.55
N SER A 134 -4.12 -9.02 -1.07
CA SER A 134 -4.48 -7.63 -1.33
C SER A 134 -4.88 -6.90 -0.05
N LEU A 135 -4.79 -5.57 -0.07
CA LEU A 135 -5.24 -4.73 1.04
C LEU A 135 -6.76 -4.90 1.27
N ARG A 136 -7.55 -5.08 0.20
CA ARG A 136 -8.97 -5.47 0.28
C ARG A 136 -9.16 -6.74 1.10
N ARG A 137 -8.45 -7.82 0.76
CA ARG A 137 -8.59 -9.11 1.45
C ARG A 137 -8.16 -9.00 2.91
N LEU A 138 -7.05 -8.30 3.17
CA LEU A 138 -6.59 -8.08 4.53
C LEU A 138 -7.69 -7.38 5.36
N TRP A 139 -8.25 -6.30 4.84
CA TRP A 139 -9.36 -5.58 5.46
C TRP A 139 -10.61 -6.44 5.70
N GLU A 140 -11.04 -7.22 4.70
CA GLU A 140 -12.19 -8.11 4.81
C GLU A 140 -12.04 -9.13 5.95
N LEU A 141 -10.81 -9.61 6.18
CA LEU A 141 -10.52 -10.59 7.23
C LEU A 141 -10.42 -9.96 8.62
N THR A 142 -9.88 -8.73 8.73
CA THR A 142 -9.50 -8.15 10.04
C THR A 142 -10.49 -7.11 10.56
N SER A 143 -11.19 -6.39 9.68
CA SER A 143 -12.11 -5.30 10.08
C SER A 143 -13.21 -5.71 11.07
N PRO A 144 -13.79 -6.94 11.04
CA PRO A 144 -14.76 -7.34 12.05
C PRO A 144 -14.17 -7.38 13.47
N LEU A 145 -12.91 -7.83 13.61
CA LEU A 145 -12.23 -7.85 14.91
C LEU A 145 -11.80 -6.47 15.35
N MET A 146 -11.29 -5.65 14.42
CA MET A 146 -10.98 -4.24 14.68
C MET A 146 -12.21 -3.51 15.22
N PHE A 147 -13.40 -3.74 14.65
CA PHE A 147 -14.66 -3.22 15.15
C PHE A 147 -14.94 -3.68 16.58
N SER A 148 -14.91 -5.00 16.79
CA SER A 148 -15.28 -5.61 18.08
C SER A 148 -14.38 -5.16 19.24
N ASN A 149 -13.12 -4.81 18.94
CA ASN A 149 -12.13 -4.33 19.91
C ASN A 149 -12.11 -2.80 20.05
N GLY A 150 -13.00 -2.07 19.35
CA GLY A 150 -13.10 -0.61 19.44
C GLY A 150 -12.00 0.16 18.70
N ALA A 151 -11.29 -0.48 17.77
CA ALA A 151 -10.20 0.14 17.01
C ALA A 151 -10.68 1.00 15.84
N CYS A 152 -11.94 0.85 15.40
CA CYS A 152 -12.53 1.65 14.33
C CYS A 152 -14.04 1.81 14.57
N THR A 153 -14.60 2.95 14.13
CA THR A 153 -16.02 3.25 14.29
C THR A 153 -16.87 2.46 13.31
N LYS A 154 -18.14 2.25 13.64
CA LYS A 154 -19.06 1.53 12.76
C LYS A 154 -19.24 2.25 11.44
N GLU A 155 -19.39 3.58 11.50
CA GLU A 155 -19.63 4.43 10.33
C GLU A 155 -18.46 4.39 9.35
N GLU A 156 -17.23 4.35 9.86
CA GLU A 156 -16.04 4.25 9.01
C GLU A 156 -15.91 2.86 8.39
N ILE A 157 -16.16 1.78 9.15
CA ILE A 157 -16.15 0.42 8.62
C ILE A 157 -17.23 0.22 7.56
N ASP A 158 -18.45 0.66 7.82
CA ASP A 158 -19.56 0.52 6.88
C ASP A 158 -19.26 1.29 5.58
N TYR A 159 -18.66 2.48 5.67
CA TYR A 159 -18.23 3.25 4.52
C TYR A 159 -17.13 2.54 3.71
N ILE A 160 -16.07 2.05 4.36
CA ILE A 160 -14.97 1.35 3.68
C ILE A 160 -15.49 0.06 3.03
N ASN A 161 -16.34 -0.70 3.73
CA ASN A 161 -16.94 -1.93 3.21
C ASN A 161 -17.83 -1.66 1.99
N ALA A 162 -18.66 -0.61 2.03
CA ALA A 162 -19.47 -0.19 0.88
C ALA A 162 -18.59 0.23 -0.30
N ALA A 163 -17.51 0.98 -0.04
CA ALA A 163 -16.56 1.38 -1.08
C ALA A 163 -15.79 0.19 -1.68
N MET A 164 -15.57 -0.87 -0.90
CA MET A 164 -14.96 -2.12 -1.33
C MET A 164 -15.95 -3.11 -1.93
N GLU A 165 -17.24 -2.84 -2.01
CA GLU A 165 -18.18 -3.79 -2.59
C GLU A 165 -17.81 -4.12 -4.06
N ILE A 166 -17.96 -5.39 -4.46
CA ILE A 166 -17.41 -5.93 -5.71
C ILE A 166 -18.06 -5.33 -6.97
N LYS A 167 -19.36 -5.03 -6.92
CA LYS A 167 -20.19 -4.61 -8.06
C LYS A 167 -20.49 -3.13 -8.08
N SER A 168 -20.78 -2.52 -6.93
CA SER A 168 -21.21 -1.13 -6.77
C SER A 168 -20.21 -0.26 -6.00
N GLY A 169 -19.12 -0.82 -5.49
CA GLY A 169 -18.09 -0.06 -4.78
C GLY A 169 -17.34 0.94 -5.68
N ILE A 170 -16.42 1.69 -5.06
CA ILE A 170 -15.56 2.68 -5.76
C ILE A 170 -14.62 1.97 -6.73
N PHE A 171 -14.11 0.80 -6.36
CA PHE A 171 -13.10 0.06 -7.12
C PHE A 171 -13.72 -0.88 -8.18
N THR A 172 -14.44 -0.27 -9.12
CA THR A 172 -15.05 -0.91 -10.30
C THR A 172 -14.65 -0.15 -11.57
N ASN A 173 -14.89 -0.75 -12.74
CA ASN A 173 -14.65 -0.07 -14.03
C ASN A 173 -15.54 1.17 -14.23
N GLU A 174 -16.68 1.23 -13.53
CA GLU A 174 -17.62 2.35 -13.61
C GLU A 174 -17.17 3.51 -12.72
N ASN A 175 -16.68 3.19 -11.52
CA ASN A 175 -16.47 4.17 -10.44
C ASN A 175 -15.00 4.58 -10.24
N SER A 176 -14.01 3.77 -10.67
CA SER A 176 -12.59 4.13 -10.61
C SER A 176 -12.00 4.25 -12.02
N LYS A 177 -11.56 5.48 -12.36
CA LYS A 177 -10.92 5.78 -13.65
C LYS A 177 -9.55 5.13 -13.77
N ALA A 178 -8.81 4.99 -12.66
CA ALA A 178 -7.53 4.28 -12.64
C ALA A 178 -7.69 2.79 -12.98
N LEU A 179 -8.70 2.12 -12.40
CA LEU A 179 -9.00 0.72 -12.71
C LEU A 179 -9.51 0.53 -14.13
N LEU A 180 -10.41 1.40 -14.58
CA LEU A 180 -10.90 1.36 -15.96
C LEU A 180 -9.74 1.49 -16.95
N PHE A 181 -8.82 2.43 -16.71
CA PHE A 181 -7.63 2.59 -17.52
C PHE A 181 -6.78 1.33 -17.55
N ARG A 182 -6.42 0.78 -16.37
CA ARG A 182 -5.61 -0.44 -16.26
C ARG A 182 -6.22 -1.60 -17.04
N ASN A 183 -7.53 -1.82 -16.89
CA ASN A 183 -8.22 -2.94 -17.54
C ASN A 183 -8.33 -2.75 -19.06
N LYS A 184 -8.55 -1.51 -19.52
CA LYS A 184 -8.55 -1.16 -20.94
C LYS A 184 -7.17 -1.21 -21.57
N LEU A 185 -6.10 -0.95 -20.82
CA LEU A 185 -4.72 -1.03 -21.33
C LEU A 185 -4.38 -2.43 -21.88
N VAL A 186 -4.99 -3.48 -21.31
CA VAL A 186 -4.82 -4.87 -21.76
C VAL A 186 -5.79 -5.23 -22.89
N SER A 187 -6.81 -4.40 -23.13
CA SER A 187 -7.86 -4.64 -24.11
C SER A 187 -7.47 -4.06 -25.47
N HIS A 188 -7.39 -4.89 -26.51
CA HIS A 188 -7.06 -4.43 -27.86
C HIS A 188 -8.17 -3.54 -28.45
N ASN A 189 -7.78 -2.44 -29.12
CA ASN A 189 -8.66 -1.55 -29.88
C ASN A 189 -9.74 -0.80 -29.09
N GLU A 190 -9.51 -0.53 -27.80
CA GLU A 190 -10.40 0.32 -27.02
C GLU A 190 -9.82 1.73 -26.81
N ALA A 191 -10.70 2.74 -26.85
CA ALA A 191 -10.32 4.09 -26.45
C ALA A 191 -9.98 4.11 -24.96
N MET A 192 -8.80 4.64 -24.65
CA MET A 192 -8.35 4.83 -23.27
C MET A 192 -9.16 5.93 -22.59
N PRO A 193 -9.57 5.74 -21.33
CA PRO A 193 -10.28 6.78 -20.59
C PRO A 193 -9.32 7.92 -20.27
N VAL A 194 -9.83 9.15 -20.26
CA VAL A 194 -9.10 10.29 -19.72
C VAL A 194 -9.17 10.21 -18.19
N VAL A 195 -8.01 10.09 -17.55
CA VAL A 195 -7.88 10.01 -16.08
C VAL A 195 -7.26 11.32 -15.58
N ARG A 196 -7.92 11.99 -14.63
CA ARG A 196 -7.32 13.14 -13.94
C ARG A 196 -6.64 12.67 -12.67
N TRP A 197 -5.56 13.33 -12.28
CA TRP A 197 -4.86 12.99 -11.05
C TRP A 197 -5.71 13.20 -9.79
N SER A 198 -6.70 14.10 -9.82
CA SER A 198 -7.71 14.21 -8.77
C SER A 198 -8.53 12.93 -8.58
N ASP A 199 -8.81 12.19 -9.66
CA ASP A 199 -9.54 10.93 -9.60
C ASP A 199 -8.68 9.88 -8.88
N VAL A 200 -7.38 9.86 -9.19
CA VAL A 200 -6.39 8.98 -8.58
C VAL A 200 -6.18 9.32 -7.11
N ASP A 201 -6.09 10.61 -6.76
CA ASP A 201 -5.93 11.08 -5.38
C ASP A 201 -7.15 10.71 -4.51
N ASN A 202 -8.36 10.66 -5.09
CA ASN A 202 -9.56 10.17 -4.40
C ASN A 202 -9.48 8.66 -4.12
N ASP A 203 -9.04 7.86 -5.09
CA ASP A 203 -8.81 6.42 -4.90
C ASP A 203 -7.75 6.19 -3.81
N LEU A 204 -6.62 6.90 -3.89
CA LEU A 204 -5.51 6.79 -2.94
C LEU A 204 -5.90 7.20 -1.52
N ARG A 205 -6.70 8.25 -1.34
CA ARG A 205 -7.17 8.69 -0.02
C ARG A 205 -7.82 7.55 0.76
N LEU A 206 -8.72 6.80 0.13
CA LEU A 206 -9.40 5.69 0.78
C LEU A 206 -8.43 4.53 1.08
N LEU A 207 -7.56 4.19 0.12
CA LEU A 207 -6.55 3.13 0.31
C LEU A 207 -5.59 3.44 1.45
N ILE A 208 -5.10 4.68 1.51
CA ILE A 208 -4.17 5.14 2.54
C ILE A 208 -4.86 5.15 3.91
N ARG A 209 -6.12 5.58 4.02
CA ARG A 209 -6.83 5.53 5.29
C ARG A 209 -7.08 4.09 5.76
N MET A 210 -7.54 3.21 4.86
CA MET A 210 -7.77 1.81 5.18
C MET A 210 -6.48 1.09 5.62
N TRP A 211 -5.37 1.33 4.90
CA TRP A 211 -4.05 0.85 5.28
C TRP A 211 -3.60 1.42 6.63
N SER A 212 -3.80 2.72 6.85
CA SER A 212 -3.42 3.40 8.09
C SER A 212 -4.09 2.82 9.32
N LEU A 213 -5.38 2.50 9.23
CA LEU A 213 -6.13 1.84 10.30
C LEU A 213 -5.54 0.47 10.66
N LEU A 214 -5.11 -0.30 9.66
CA LEU A 214 -4.50 -1.61 9.88
C LEU A 214 -3.14 -1.47 10.56
N VAL A 215 -2.28 -0.59 10.05
CA VAL A 215 -0.92 -0.37 10.57
C VAL A 215 -0.94 0.20 11.99
N SER A 216 -1.79 1.18 12.27
CA SER A 216 -1.86 1.82 13.59
C SER A 216 -2.47 0.91 14.66
N TRP A 217 -3.32 -0.03 14.25
CA TRP A 217 -3.89 -1.04 15.13
C TRP A 217 -2.89 -2.15 15.48
N SER A 218 -2.05 -2.55 14.52
CA SER A 218 -1.17 -3.71 14.63
C SER A 218 0.28 -3.40 15.01
N SER A 219 0.77 -2.18 14.77
CA SER A 219 2.18 -1.81 14.95
C SER A 219 2.38 -0.38 15.45
N PHE A 220 3.64 0.02 15.61
CA PHE A 220 4.01 1.38 16.06
C PHE A 220 4.08 2.40 14.92
N GLY A 221 3.62 2.05 13.71
CA GLY A 221 3.71 2.90 12.52
C GLY A 221 5.11 2.92 11.89
N LEU A 222 5.21 3.52 10.72
CA LEU A 222 6.42 3.59 9.92
C LEU A 222 7.22 4.85 10.23
N PHE A 223 8.53 4.68 10.44
CA PHE A 223 9.48 5.76 10.63
C PHE A 223 10.21 6.05 9.32
N GLU A 224 10.21 7.32 8.91
CA GLU A 224 10.93 7.82 7.73
C GLU A 224 10.87 6.90 6.49
N PRO A 225 9.66 6.49 6.03
CA PRO A 225 9.53 5.41 5.06
C PRO A 225 9.83 5.83 3.60
N PHE A 226 10.15 7.10 3.37
CA PHE A 226 10.35 7.67 2.04
C PHE A 226 11.82 7.98 1.79
N ARG A 227 12.23 7.98 0.52
CA ARG A 227 13.58 8.40 0.14
C ARG A 227 13.79 9.88 0.48
N SER A 228 15.02 10.25 0.79
CA SER A 228 15.35 11.67 0.95
C SER A 228 15.14 12.43 -0.36
N ASP A 229 14.94 13.73 -0.27
CA ASP A 229 14.79 14.59 -1.45
C ASP A 229 16.04 14.56 -2.34
N GLU A 230 17.23 14.43 -1.75
CA GLU A 230 18.49 14.29 -2.48
C GLU A 230 18.51 13.01 -3.30
N GLN A 231 18.05 11.90 -2.72
CA GLN A 231 17.96 10.62 -3.42
C GLN A 231 16.90 10.63 -4.52
N ALA A 232 15.75 11.26 -4.26
CA ALA A 232 14.61 11.29 -5.19
C ALA A 232 14.90 12.09 -6.47
N PHE A 233 15.70 13.16 -6.37
CA PHE A 233 16.05 14.03 -7.50
C PHE A 233 17.49 13.82 -8.01
N LEU A 234 18.19 12.79 -7.51
CA LEU A 234 19.57 12.49 -7.89
C LEU A 234 19.70 12.34 -9.42
N GLY A 235 20.67 13.05 -10.01
CA GLY A 235 20.97 12.96 -11.44
C GLY A 235 20.14 13.90 -12.32
N LEU A 236 19.24 14.68 -11.74
CA LEU A 236 18.46 15.69 -12.47
C LEU A 236 19.16 17.06 -12.52
N ASP A 237 20.26 17.25 -11.79
CA ASP A 237 20.99 18.53 -11.67
C ASP A 237 21.53 19.06 -13.01
N SER A 238 21.73 18.17 -14.00
CA SER A 238 22.19 18.56 -15.35
C SER A 238 21.07 19.07 -16.26
N MET A 239 19.81 18.88 -15.88
CA MET A 239 18.64 19.15 -16.71
C MET A 239 17.78 20.31 -16.19
N PHE A 240 17.91 20.61 -14.90
CA PHE A 240 17.14 21.63 -14.21
C PHE A 240 18.06 22.54 -13.42
N GLU A 241 17.63 23.79 -13.26
CA GLU A 241 18.33 24.75 -12.41
C GLU A 241 18.18 24.37 -10.92
N ALA A 242 19.16 24.74 -10.10
CA ALA A 242 19.13 24.44 -8.67
C ALA A 242 17.88 24.99 -7.96
N THR A 243 17.36 26.14 -8.42
CA THR A 243 16.10 26.72 -7.91
C THR A 243 14.89 25.86 -8.26
N GLU A 244 14.82 25.32 -9.48
CA GLU A 244 13.77 24.41 -9.92
C GLU A 244 13.80 23.10 -9.13
N ILE A 245 14.99 22.53 -8.91
CA ILE A 245 15.17 21.33 -8.08
C ILE A 245 14.66 21.58 -6.66
N ASN A 246 14.99 22.73 -6.05
CA ASN A 246 14.50 23.05 -4.71
C ASN A 246 12.98 23.21 -4.65
N GLU A 247 12.36 23.80 -5.68
CA GLU A 247 10.90 23.88 -5.78
C GLU A 247 10.25 22.51 -5.95
N LEU A 248 10.84 21.63 -6.77
CA LEU A 248 10.38 20.26 -6.95
C LEU A 248 10.42 19.47 -5.63
N LYS A 249 11.53 19.58 -4.88
CA LYS A 249 11.66 19.01 -3.53
C LYS A 249 10.54 19.53 -2.61
N SER A 250 10.31 20.84 -2.59
CA SER A 250 9.25 21.44 -1.78
C SER A 250 7.86 20.90 -2.15
N LYS A 251 7.52 20.79 -3.43
CA LYS A 251 6.23 20.25 -3.87
C LYS A 251 6.08 18.76 -3.59
N ARG A 252 7.15 17.97 -3.67
CA ARG A 252 7.16 16.57 -3.25
C ARG A 252 6.80 16.45 -1.76
N GLN A 253 7.42 17.25 -0.90
CA GLN A 253 7.10 17.29 0.54
C GLN A 253 5.66 17.73 0.81
N CYS A 254 5.14 18.71 0.06
CA CYS A 254 3.72 19.08 0.17
C CYS A 254 2.79 17.89 -0.08
N TYR A 255 3.11 17.03 -1.06
CA TYR A 255 2.30 15.84 -1.33
C TYR A 255 2.37 14.82 -0.19
N PHE A 256 3.54 14.63 0.41
CA PHE A 256 3.65 13.78 1.60
C PHE A 256 2.83 14.28 2.78
N GLU A 257 2.74 15.60 3.00
CA GLU A 257 1.86 16.15 4.03
C GLU A 257 0.37 15.91 3.72
N ILE A 258 -0.04 16.01 2.45
CA ILE A 258 -1.40 15.65 2.02
C ILE A 258 -1.70 14.18 2.36
N VAL A 259 -0.78 13.26 2.04
CA VAL A 259 -0.90 11.82 2.30
C VAL A 259 -0.94 11.51 3.80
N LYS A 260 -0.08 12.16 4.59
CA LYS A 260 -0.12 12.07 6.05
C LYS A 260 -1.47 12.52 6.59
N GLY A 261 -2.04 13.60 6.03
CA GLY A 261 -3.40 14.04 6.33
C GLY A 261 -4.44 12.95 6.06
N TRP A 262 -4.41 12.32 4.88
CA TRP A 262 -5.34 11.23 4.55
C TRP A 262 -5.26 10.05 5.52
N SER A 263 -4.06 9.72 6.03
CA SER A 263 -3.89 8.65 7.03
C SER A 263 -4.61 8.94 8.36
N LYS A 264 -4.83 10.22 8.66
CA LYS A 264 -5.42 10.73 9.92
C LYS A 264 -6.82 11.29 9.74
N CYS A 265 -7.48 11.09 8.60
CA CYS A 265 -8.85 11.57 8.39
C CYS A 265 -9.80 10.39 8.25
N TYR A 266 -10.92 10.43 8.97
CA TYR A 266 -11.98 9.44 8.84
C TYR A 266 -12.44 9.31 7.37
N ALA A 267 -12.51 8.08 6.86
CA ALA A 267 -12.81 7.85 5.44
C ALA A 267 -14.20 8.41 5.02
N ASN A 268 -15.17 8.36 5.93
CA ASN A 268 -16.56 8.73 5.69
C ASN A 268 -16.84 10.25 5.82
N SER A 269 -16.11 10.96 6.69
CA SER A 269 -16.39 12.37 7.00
C SER A 269 -15.26 13.33 6.61
N GLY A 270 -14.05 12.83 6.42
CA GLY A 270 -12.85 13.64 6.23
C GLY A 270 -12.38 14.40 7.48
N ILE A 271 -13.06 14.23 8.62
CA ILE A 271 -12.68 14.85 9.89
C ILE A 271 -11.41 14.18 10.41
N GLU A 272 -10.54 14.95 11.06
CA GLU A 272 -9.34 14.43 11.69
C GLU A 272 -9.69 13.42 12.80
N ASP A 273 -9.08 12.25 12.71
CA ASP A 273 -9.10 11.20 13.70
C ASP A 273 -8.01 11.47 14.76
N PRO A 274 -8.36 11.63 16.04
CA PRO A 274 -7.38 11.84 17.11
C PRO A 274 -6.49 10.61 17.37
N GLY A 275 -6.81 9.46 16.76
CA GLY A 275 -5.98 8.26 16.79
C GLY A 275 -4.63 8.41 16.09
N ARG A 276 -3.83 7.33 16.14
CA ARG A 276 -2.54 7.29 15.44
C ARG A 276 -2.76 7.01 13.95
N GLY A 277 -2.02 7.71 13.09
CA GLY A 277 -1.91 7.36 11.68
C GLY A 277 -0.82 6.30 11.43
N ALA A 278 -0.63 5.91 10.18
CA ALA A 278 0.44 4.98 9.78
C ALA A 278 1.86 5.55 9.94
N PHE A 279 2.02 6.88 9.94
CA PHE A 279 3.34 7.52 9.99
C PHE A 279 3.70 7.95 11.41
N SER A 280 4.90 7.58 11.84
CA SER A 280 5.42 7.86 13.18
C SER A 280 6.63 8.80 13.13
N THR A 281 6.69 9.70 14.10
CA THR A 281 7.80 10.62 14.31
C THR A 281 8.47 10.33 15.65
N LEU A 282 9.78 10.15 15.65
CA LEU A 282 10.55 9.97 16.89
C LEU A 282 10.91 11.36 17.45
N SER A 283 10.43 11.66 18.67
CA SER A 283 10.77 12.90 19.37
C SER A 283 11.46 12.58 20.69
N VAL A 284 12.68 13.09 20.90
CA VAL A 284 13.40 12.98 22.17
C VAL A 284 13.26 14.30 22.93
N THR A 285 12.69 14.25 24.14
CA THR A 285 12.63 15.41 25.05
C THR A 285 13.61 15.20 26.19
N ALA A 286 14.73 15.94 26.20
CA ALA A 286 15.66 15.95 27.32
C ALA A 286 15.17 16.92 28.40
N LYS A 287 14.94 16.42 29.62
CA LYS A 287 14.73 17.26 30.81
C LYS A 287 16.03 17.32 31.59
N ILE A 288 16.68 18.47 31.58
CA ILE A 288 17.83 18.74 32.44
C ILE A 288 17.28 19.07 33.83
N VAL A 289 17.55 18.21 34.80
CA VAL A 289 17.26 18.48 36.21
C VAL A 289 18.51 19.13 36.80
N HIS A 290 18.41 20.40 37.17
CA HIS A 290 19.44 21.05 37.98
C HIS A 290 19.30 20.54 39.43
N ALA A 291 20.39 19.96 39.96
CA ALA A 291 20.52 19.55 41.35
C ALA A 291 20.89 20.76 42.23
#